data_AF-A0AAC9AQX5-F1
#
_entry.id   AF-A0AAC9AQX5-F1
#
_cell.length_a   1.000
_cell.length_b   1.000
_cell.length_c   1.000
_cell.angle_alpha   90.00
_cell.angle_beta   90.00
_cell.angle_gamma   90.00
#
_symmetry.space_group_name_H-M   'P 1'
#
loop_
_entity.id
_entity.type
_entity.pdbx_description
1 polymer ?
#
loop_
_entity_poly.entity_id
_entity_poly.type
_entity_poly.pdbx_seq_one_letter_code
_entity_poly.pdbx_strand_id
1 'polypeptide(L)'
;MADGIDMLRIGDAPPGSTPFYRAPDGLHFDGQNGRVIDYGHTFDRARGYRVFFKFADSNASNTWDPESLLQWCQELEPVDAGQRHLKMTAGRLARQCVVMNREWERLGKPVDGISTEPQGRA
;
A
#
# COMPACT_ATOMS: atom_id res chain seq x y z
N MET A 1 27.31 -15.61 13.09
CA MET A 1 26.27 -15.64 12.05
C MET A 1 24.97 -16.03 12.75
N ALA A 2 24.07 -15.07 12.91
CA ALA A 2 22.72 -15.31 13.37
C ALA A 2 21.82 -14.67 12.31
N ASP A 3 21.16 -15.52 11.53
CA ASP A 3 20.13 -15.13 10.57
C ASP A 3 18.91 -14.64 11.35
N GLY A 4 18.92 -13.35 11.68
CA GLY A 4 17.78 -12.68 12.27
C GLY A 4 16.77 -12.40 11.18
N ILE A 5 15.64 -13.12 11.18
CA ILE A 5 14.46 -12.70 10.45
C ILE A 5 14.01 -11.38 11.08
N ASP A 6 14.28 -10.27 10.40
CA ASP A 6 13.88 -8.93 10.86
C ASP A 6 12.35 -8.85 10.89
N MET A 7 11.79 -8.93 12.10
CA MET A 7 10.36 -8.77 12.35
C MET A 7 10.01 -7.30 12.56
N LEU A 8 9.06 -6.81 11.77
CA LEU A 8 8.52 -5.46 11.88
C LEU A 8 7.36 -5.43 12.88
N ARG A 9 7.54 -4.67 13.97
CA ARG A 9 6.57 -4.52 15.07
C ARG A 9 6.04 -3.08 15.12
N ILE A 10 4.83 -2.82 14.61
CA ILE A 10 4.23 -1.48 14.63
C ILE A 10 2.71 -1.57 14.87
N GLY A 11 2.27 -1.04 16.03
CA GLY A 11 0.87 -0.71 16.34
C GLY A 11 0.01 -1.82 16.97
N ASP A 12 -1.09 -1.39 17.62
CA ASP A 12 -2.24 -2.22 17.98
C ASP A 12 -3.40 -1.86 17.04
N ALA A 13 -4.01 -2.87 16.41
CA ALA A 13 -5.16 -2.69 15.54
C ALA A 13 -6.28 -3.69 15.86
N PRO A 14 -7.54 -3.38 15.47
CA PRO A 14 -8.65 -4.31 15.61
C PRO A 14 -8.44 -5.58 14.77
N PRO A 15 -8.82 -6.77 15.27
CA PRO A 15 -8.77 -8.01 14.48
C PRO A 15 -9.56 -7.89 13.16
N GLY A 16 -8.97 -8.35 12.05
CA GLY A 16 -9.60 -8.33 10.72
C GLY A 16 -9.32 -7.06 9.89
N SER A 17 -8.40 -6.21 10.31
CA SER A 17 -7.96 -5.02 9.57
C SER A 17 -7.11 -5.35 8.33
N THR A 18 -7.06 -4.42 7.39
CA THR A 18 -6.04 -4.35 6.33
C THR A 18 -4.79 -3.62 6.83
N PRO A 19 -3.61 -3.80 6.20
CA PRO A 19 -2.38 -3.17 6.68
C PRO A 19 -2.43 -1.65 6.71
N PHE A 20 -3.25 -1.03 5.86
CA PHE A 20 -3.52 0.40 5.90
C PHE A 20 -4.98 0.65 6.23
N TYR A 21 -5.27 1.68 7.02
CA TYR A 21 -6.63 2.07 7.38
C TYR A 21 -6.72 3.60 7.60
N ARG A 22 -7.92 4.18 7.43
CA ARG A 22 -8.19 5.58 7.79
C ARG A 22 -8.64 5.65 9.25
N ALA A 23 -8.03 6.54 10.00
CA ALA A 23 -8.48 6.98 11.32
C ALA A 23 -8.81 8.50 11.26
N PRO A 24 -9.45 9.09 12.28
CA PRO A 24 -9.85 10.51 12.25
C PRO A 24 -8.71 11.50 12.00
N ASP A 25 -7.49 11.13 12.37
CA ASP A 25 -6.25 11.90 12.26
C ASP A 25 -5.46 11.58 10.97
N GLY A 26 -5.89 10.63 10.15
CA GLY A 26 -5.32 10.41 8.83
C GLY A 26 -5.17 8.95 8.42
N LEU A 27 -4.19 8.70 7.55
CA LEU A 27 -3.83 7.36 7.08
C LEU A 27 -2.87 6.71 8.07
N HIS A 28 -3.19 5.49 8.49
CA HIS A 28 -2.37 4.70 9.41
C HIS A 28 -1.97 3.37 8.79
N PHE A 29 -0.91 2.81 9.35
CA PHE A 29 -0.38 1.50 9.00
C PHE A 29 -0.33 0.59 10.22
N ASP A 30 -0.85 -0.62 10.07
CA ASP A 30 -0.77 -1.73 11.02
C ASP A 30 0.03 -2.87 10.38
N GLY A 31 1.18 -3.17 10.99
CA GLY A 31 2.10 -4.18 10.47
C GLY A 31 1.81 -5.60 10.91
N GLN A 32 0.89 -5.84 11.87
CA GLN A 32 0.65 -7.10 12.60
C GLN A 32 1.81 -8.12 12.56
N ASN A 33 2.52 -8.20 13.68
CA ASN A 33 3.76 -8.98 13.80
C ASN A 33 3.64 -10.40 13.27
N GLY A 34 4.56 -10.77 12.38
CA GLY A 34 4.62 -12.10 11.80
C GLY A 34 3.72 -12.30 10.58
N ARG A 35 2.94 -11.29 10.16
CA ARG A 35 2.17 -11.34 8.91
C ARG A 35 2.94 -10.72 7.75
N VAL A 36 2.84 -11.36 6.60
CA VAL A 36 3.43 -10.88 5.35
C VAL A 36 2.45 -9.92 4.68
N ILE A 37 2.96 -8.83 4.13
CA ILE A 37 2.15 -7.84 3.41
C ILE A 37 2.47 -7.95 1.92
N ASP A 38 1.44 -8.26 1.14
CA ASP A 38 1.47 -8.12 -0.31
C ASP A 38 1.10 -6.68 -0.68
N TYR A 39 1.78 -6.14 -1.70
CA TYR A 39 1.52 -4.82 -2.22
C TYR A 39 1.70 -4.76 -3.73
N GLY A 40 1.10 -3.76 -4.36
CA GLY A 40 1.27 -3.55 -5.79
C GLY A 40 0.35 -2.48 -6.35
N HIS A 41 0.08 -2.59 -7.64
CA HIS A 41 -0.81 -1.70 -8.37
C HIS A 41 -2.09 -2.42 -8.78
N THR A 42 -3.19 -1.68 -8.79
CA THR A 42 -4.45 -2.11 -9.37
C THR A 42 -5.05 -0.94 -10.14
N PHE A 43 -5.86 -1.24 -11.16
CA PHE A 43 -6.56 -0.24 -11.93
C PHE A 43 -8.05 -0.26 -11.61
N ASP A 44 -8.59 0.87 -11.15
CA ASP A 44 -10.02 1.07 -11.00
C ASP A 44 -10.52 1.97 -12.13
N ARG A 45 -11.54 1.52 -12.88
CA ARG A 45 -12.01 2.25 -14.06
C ARG A 45 -12.59 3.63 -13.74
N ALA A 46 -13.21 3.80 -12.58
CA ALA A 46 -13.78 5.08 -12.15
C ALA A 46 -12.75 5.99 -11.48
N ARG A 47 -11.69 5.39 -10.92
CA ARG A 47 -10.78 6.06 -9.99
C ARG A 47 -9.31 6.08 -10.44
N GLY A 48 -8.96 5.41 -11.53
CA GLY A 48 -7.60 5.28 -12.04
C GLY A 48 -6.76 4.21 -11.33
N TYR A 49 -5.45 4.23 -11.58
CA TYR A 49 -4.45 3.42 -10.89
C TYR A 49 -4.35 3.76 -9.41
N ARG A 50 -4.39 2.71 -8.59
CA ARG A 50 -4.28 2.74 -7.14
C ARG A 50 -3.17 1.82 -6.66
N VAL A 51 -2.65 2.10 -5.48
CA VAL A 51 -1.74 1.20 -4.77
C VAL A 51 -2.58 0.32 -3.85
N PHE A 52 -2.33 -0.99 -3.83
CA PHE A 52 -2.95 -1.86 -2.83
C PHE A 52 -1.93 -2.35 -1.83
N PHE A 53 -2.41 -2.58 -0.61
CA PHE A 53 -1.72 -3.32 0.44
C PHE A 53 -2.72 -4.31 1.05
N LYS A 54 -2.31 -5.55 1.22
CA LYS A 54 -3.09 -6.59 1.90
C LYS A 54 -2.15 -7.48 2.72
N PHE A 55 -2.65 -8.09 3.79
CA PHE A 55 -1.92 -9.20 4.37
C PHE A 55 -2.05 -10.41 3.43
N ALA A 56 -0.95 -11.15 3.22
CA ALA A 56 -0.90 -12.27 2.29
C ALA A 56 -1.86 -13.41 2.65
N ASP A 57 -2.17 -13.54 3.93
CA ASP A 57 -3.12 -14.48 4.52
C ASP A 57 -4.56 -13.91 4.66
N SER A 58 -4.81 -12.69 4.16
CA SER A 58 -6.11 -12.02 4.24
C SER A 58 -6.76 -11.89 2.87
N ASN A 59 -8.08 -12.13 2.86
CA ASN A 59 -8.94 -11.82 1.71
C ASN A 59 -9.33 -10.33 1.69
N ALA A 60 -9.14 -9.61 2.81
CA ALA A 60 -9.38 -8.17 2.87
C ALA A 60 -8.23 -7.41 2.20
N SER A 61 -8.56 -6.55 1.24
CA SER A 61 -7.62 -5.66 0.56
C SER A 61 -8.17 -4.26 0.48
N ASN A 62 -7.30 -3.27 0.65
CA ASN A 62 -7.65 -1.87 0.44
C ASN A 62 -6.75 -1.25 -0.63
N THR A 63 -7.33 -0.29 -1.35
CA THR A 63 -6.66 0.47 -2.40
C THR A 63 -6.58 1.94 -2.02
N TRP A 64 -5.45 2.57 -2.30
CA TRP A 64 -5.16 3.93 -1.92
C TRP A 64 -4.87 4.80 -3.13
N ASP A 65 -5.35 6.03 -3.06
CA ASP A 65 -4.95 7.06 -3.99
C ASP A 65 -3.47 7.41 -3.79
N PRO A 66 -2.73 7.66 -4.89
CA PRO A 66 -1.31 7.91 -4.79
C PRO A 66 -0.99 9.20 -4.03
N GLU A 67 -1.87 10.20 -4.07
CA GLU A 67 -1.66 11.49 -3.39
C GLU A 67 -1.70 11.32 -1.87
N SER A 68 -2.70 10.64 -1.32
CA SER A 68 -2.78 10.34 0.12
C SER A 68 -1.58 9.53 0.60
N LEU A 69 -1.09 8.56 -0.19
CA LEU A 69 0.12 7.82 0.17
C LEU A 69 1.38 8.69 0.12
N LEU A 70 1.49 9.61 -0.83
CA LEU A 70 2.61 10.55 -0.89
C LEU A 70 2.59 11.52 0.28
N GLN A 71 1.42 12.04 0.63
CA GLN A 71 1.24 12.88 1.82
C GLN A 71 1.62 12.12 3.09
N TRP A 72 1.09 10.92 3.28
CA TRP A 72 1.46 10.06 4.40
C TRP A 72 2.97 9.79 4.47
N CYS A 73 3.62 9.56 3.31
CA CYS A 73 5.06 9.40 3.26
C CYS A 73 5.81 10.67 3.68
N GLN A 74 5.30 11.86 3.36
CA GLN A 74 5.91 13.13 3.75
C GLN A 74 5.78 13.36 5.27
N GLU A 75 4.62 13.06 5.83
CA GLU A 75 4.29 13.27 7.25
C GLU A 75 4.93 12.24 8.17
N LEU A 76 5.14 11.00 7.68
CA LEU A 76 5.75 9.94 8.49
C LEU A 76 7.22 10.26 8.79
N GLU A 77 7.56 10.43 10.06
CA GLU A 77 8.94 10.45 10.57
C GLU A 77 9.34 9.04 11.06
N PRO A 78 10.11 8.28 10.27
CA PRO A 78 10.32 6.86 10.56
C PRO A 78 11.35 6.65 11.67
N VAL A 79 10.91 6.01 12.76
CA VAL A 79 11.74 5.78 13.95
C VAL A 79 12.61 4.52 13.86
N ASP A 80 12.27 3.59 12.96
CA ASP A 80 12.98 2.33 12.76
C ASP A 80 13.24 2.00 11.28
N ALA A 81 14.04 0.95 11.04
CA ALA A 81 14.44 0.54 9.70
C ALA A 81 13.27 0.07 8.84
N GLY A 82 12.26 -0.54 9.43
CA GLY A 82 11.15 -1.06 8.66
C GLY A 82 10.06 -0.02 8.37
N GLN A 83 9.85 0.98 9.25
CA GLN A 83 9.09 2.18 8.90
C GLN A 83 9.76 2.94 7.75
N ARG A 84 11.10 3.06 7.78
CA ARG A 84 11.85 3.62 6.65
C ARG A 84 11.60 2.84 5.36
N HIS A 85 11.68 1.51 5.42
CA HIS A 85 11.41 0.65 4.27
C HIS A 85 9.98 0.82 3.73
N LEU A 86 8.99 0.80 4.62
CA LEU A 86 7.59 1.00 4.26
C LEU A 86 7.36 2.37 3.60
N LYS A 87 7.87 3.45 4.19
CA LYS A 87 7.82 4.81 3.63
C LYS A 87 8.40 4.85 2.21
N MET A 88 9.57 4.23 1.99
CA MET A 88 10.19 4.18 0.67
C MET A 88 9.35 3.38 -0.33
N THR A 89 8.84 2.21 0.07
CA THR A 89 8.03 1.33 -0.79
C THR A 89 6.70 1.97 -1.16
N ALA A 90 5.96 2.51 -0.18
CA ALA A 90 4.72 3.23 -0.41
C ALA A 90 4.92 4.44 -1.33
N GLY A 91 5.93 5.27 -1.07
CA GLY A 91 6.25 6.44 -1.89
C GLY A 91 6.64 6.07 -3.33
N ARG A 92 7.39 4.97 -3.52
CA ARG A 92 7.76 4.46 -4.85
C ARG A 92 6.52 4.03 -5.63
N LEU A 93 5.67 3.20 -5.03
CA LEU A 93 4.44 2.70 -5.67
C LEU A 93 3.48 3.84 -6.02
N ALA A 94 3.33 4.81 -5.12
CA ALA A 94 2.47 5.97 -5.33
C ALA A 94 2.97 6.84 -6.50
N ARG A 95 4.27 7.13 -6.59
CA ARG A 95 4.84 7.85 -7.74
C ARG A 95 4.61 7.12 -9.06
N GLN A 96 4.72 5.79 -9.07
CA GLN A 96 4.41 4.99 -10.26
C GLN A 96 2.94 5.12 -10.66
N CYS A 97 2.00 5.07 -9.70
CA CYS A 97 0.59 5.32 -9.96
C CYS A 97 0.31 6.72 -10.54
N VAL A 98 1.01 7.77 -10.09
CA VAL A 98 0.87 9.11 -10.68
C VAL A 98 1.25 9.10 -12.16
N VAL A 99 2.37 8.46 -12.51
CA VAL A 99 2.80 8.34 -13.91
C VAL A 99 1.79 7.54 -14.73
N MET A 100 1.33 6.40 -14.21
CA MET A 100 0.35 5.55 -14.91
C MET A 100 -1.00 6.24 -15.10
N ASN A 101 -1.46 7.04 -14.13
CA ASN A 101 -2.69 7.83 -14.26
C ASN A 101 -2.57 8.90 -15.35
N ARG A 102 -1.45 9.63 -15.40
CA ARG A 102 -1.19 10.60 -16.47
C ARG A 102 -1.18 9.95 -17.85
N GLU A 103 -0.56 8.76 -17.96
CA GLU A 103 -0.57 8.01 -19.22
C GLU A 103 -1.97 7.51 -19.59
N TRP A 104 -2.76 7.06 -18.62
CA TRP A 104 -4.15 6.66 -18.87
C TRP A 104 -5.01 7.83 -19.34
N GLU A 105 -4.92 8.99 -18.68
CA GLU A 105 -5.62 10.21 -19.10
C GLU A 105 -5.21 10.61 -20.52
N ARG A 106 -3.92 10.49 -20.85
CA ARG A 106 -3.37 10.80 -22.19
C ARG A 106 -3.82 9.81 -23.26
N LEU A 107 -3.86 8.52 -22.95
CA LEU A 107 -4.15 7.43 -23.91
C LEU A 107 -5.65 7.11 -24.02
N GLY A 108 -6.46 7.50 -23.03
CA GLY A 108 -7.87 7.14 -22.91
C GLY A 108 -8.11 5.66 -22.59
N LYS A 109 -7.06 4.88 -22.29
CA LYS A 109 -7.14 3.45 -21.97
C LYS A 109 -6.07 3.04 -20.94
N PRO A 110 -6.35 2.03 -20.08
CA PRO A 110 -5.34 1.50 -19.17
C PRO A 110 -4.17 0.85 -19.93
N VAL A 111 -2.98 0.90 -19.31
CA VAL A 111 -1.77 0.17 -19.69
C VAL A 111 -2.00 -1.33 -19.48
N ASP A 112 -1.55 -2.13 -20.45
CA ASP A 112 -1.71 -3.58 -20.43
C ASP A 112 -0.93 -4.22 -19.26
N GLY A 113 -1.45 -5.34 -18.74
CA GLY A 113 -0.77 -6.16 -17.72
C GLY A 113 -0.99 -5.74 -16.26
N ILE A 114 -1.78 -4.71 -15.98
CA ILE A 114 -2.19 -4.33 -14.62
C ILE A 114 -3.58 -4.91 -14.33
N SER A 115 -3.73 -5.56 -13.16
CA SER A 115 -5.01 -6.12 -12.75
C SER A 115 -6.05 -5.03 -12.50
N THR A 116 -7.29 -5.27 -12.92
CA THR A 116 -8.43 -4.38 -12.63
C THR A 116 -9.05 -4.63 -11.25
N GLU A 117 -8.65 -5.70 -10.58
CA GLU A 117 -9.12 -6.05 -9.25
C GLU A 117 -7.95 -6.00 -8.27
N PRO A 118 -8.10 -5.36 -7.10
CA PRO A 118 -7.14 -5.58 -6.03
C PRO A 118 -7.18 -7.06 -5.71
N GLN A 119 -6.08 -7.78 -5.91
CA GLN A 119 -6.05 -9.24 -5.82
C GLN A 119 -6.24 -9.71 -4.37
N GLY A 120 -7.44 -9.62 -3.82
CA GLY A 120 -7.93 -10.53 -2.79
C GLY A 120 -8.49 -11.74 -3.52
N ARG A 121 -7.71 -12.83 -3.62
CA ARG A 121 -8.31 -14.10 -4.01
C ARG A 121 -9.05 -14.65 -2.79
N ALA A 122 -10.28 -15.10 -3.02
CA ALA A 122 -11.13 -15.79 -2.06
C ALA A 122 -10.42 -16.98 -1.40
#